data_AF-A0A176S803-F1
#
_entry.id   AF-A0A176S803-F1
#
_cell.length_a   1.000
_cell.length_b   1.000
_cell.length_c   1.000
_cell.angle_alpha   90.00
_cell.angle_beta   90.00
_cell.angle_gamma   90.00
#
_symmetry.space_group_name_H-M   'P 1'
#
loop_
_entity.id
_entity.type
_entity.pdbx_description
1 polymer ?
#
loop_
_entity_poly.entity_id
_entity_poly.type
_entity_poly.pdbx_seq_one_letter_code
_entity_poly.pdbx_strand_id
1 'polypeptide(L)' 'MDCITLREERRIEEAPAAYKPIQPVIDAQVAAEMVSVVAHLRPVLTFKA' A
#
# COMPACT_ATOMS: atom_id res chain seq x y z
N MET A 1 -2.26 -7.60 11.07
CA MET A 1 -1.98 -6.29 10.48
C MET A 1 -3.27 -5.58 10.62
N ASP A 2 -3.32 -4.77 11.66
CA ASP A 2 -4.59 -4.46 12.30
C ASP A 2 -5.08 -3.14 11.71
N CYS A 3 -6.39 -3.06 11.43
CA CYS A 3 -6.98 -1.89 10.79
C CYS A 3 -8.13 -1.40 11.67
N ILE A 4 -7.93 -0.25 12.32
CA ILE A 4 -8.97 0.44 13.07
C ILE A 4 -9.61 1.45 12.13
N THR A 5 -10.95 1.53 12.12
CA THR A 5 -11.66 2.46 11.24
C THR A 5 -12.85 3.09 11.96
N LEU A 6 -13.21 4.32 11.59
CA LEU A 6 -14.49 4.93 11.96
C LEU A 6 -15.63 4.55 11.01
N ARG A 7 -15.28 4.00 9.83
CA ARG A 7 -16.19 3.63 8.75
C ARG A 7 -15.89 2.20 8.29
N GLU A 8 -16.76 1.26 8.60
CA GLU A 8 -16.51 -0.16 8.34
C GLU A 8 -16.43 -0.47 6.84
N GLU A 9 -17.18 0.24 5.99
CA GLU A 9 -17.14 0.05 4.53
C GLU A 9 -15.72 0.17 3.94
N ARG A 10 -14.89 1.07 4.49
CA ARG A 10 -13.49 1.30 4.04
C ARG A 10 -12.57 0.11 4.28
N ARG A 11 -12.96 -0.88 5.10
CA ARG A 11 -12.20 -2.14 5.21
C ARG A 11 -12.33 -3.00 3.95
N ILE A 12 -13.44 -2.88 3.23
CA ILE A 12 -13.72 -3.63 1.99
C ILE A 12 -13.25 -2.81 0.79
N GLU A 13 -13.68 -1.56 0.68
CA GLU A 13 -13.40 -0.69 -0.47
C GLU A 13 -11.89 -0.46 -0.68
N GLU A 14 -11.13 -0.47 0.41
CA GLU A 14 -9.68 -0.26 0.41
C GLU A 14 -8.94 -1.43 1.05
N ALA A 15 -9.50 -2.64 0.96
CA ALA A 15 -8.74 -3.84 1.24
C ALA A 15 -7.48 -3.86 0.34
N PRO A 16 -6.35 -4.45 0.76
CA PRO A 16 -5.18 -4.58 -0.11
C PRO A 16 -5.50 -5.22 -1.47
N ALA A 17 -6.48 -6.13 -1.50
CA ALA A 17 -6.96 -6.79 -2.72
C ALA A 17 -7.74 -5.86 -3.67
N ALA A 18 -8.21 -4.69 -3.22
CA ALA A 18 -8.86 -3.69 -4.06
C ALA A 18 -7.85 -2.90 -4.93
N TYR A 19 -6.54 -3.00 -4.61
CA TYR A 19 -5.47 -2.35 -5.36
C TYR A 19 -4.67 -3.36 -6.19
N LYS A 20 -4.01 -2.86 -7.24
CA LYS A 20 -2.96 -3.62 -7.92
C LYS A 20 -1.76 -3.79 -6.98
N PRO A 21 -0.99 -4.88 -7.11
CA PRO A 21 0.28 -5.00 -6.42
C PRO A 21 1.15 -3.77 -6.70
N ILE A 22 1.74 -3.18 -5.64
CA ILE A 22 2.54 -1.96 -5.78
C ILE A 22 3.94 -2.24 -6.33
N GLN A 23 4.49 -3.45 -6.09
CA GLN A 23 5.86 -3.78 -6.47
C GLN A 23 6.12 -3.63 -7.98
N PRO A 24 5.28 -4.15 -8.90
CA PRO A 24 5.49 -3.96 -10.34
C PRO A 24 5.50 -2.49 -10.78
N VAL A 25 4.77 -1.62 -10.07
CA VAL A 25 4.75 -0.17 -10.36
C VAL A 25 6.08 0.47 -9.98
N ILE A 26 6.65 0.07 -8.84
CA ILE A 26 7.97 0.52 -8.40
C ILE A 26 9.06 -0.01 -9.34
N ASP A 27 9.01 -1.30 -9.67
CA ASP A 27 10.00 -1.96 -10.53
C ASP A 27 10.11 -1.27 -11.89
N ALA A 28 8.98 -0.90 -12.51
CA ALA A 28 8.97 -0.18 -13.77
C ALA A 28 9.65 1.20 -13.68
N GLN A 29 9.49 1.92 -12.55
CA GLN A 29 10.10 3.24 -12.35
C GLN A 29 11.60 3.13 -12.06
N VAL A 30 12.03 2.10 -11.33
CA VAL A 30 13.44 1.81 -11.07
C VAL A 30 14.16 1.39 -12.36
N ALA A 31 13.53 0.53 -13.17
CA ALA A 31 14.09 0.09 -14.46
C ALA A 31 14.22 1.25 -15.47
N ALA A 32 13.37 2.27 -15.36
CA ALA A 32 13.46 3.50 -16.12
C ALA A 32 14.47 4.52 -15.56
N GLU A 33 15.22 4.15 -14.51
CA GLU A 33 16.21 5.01 -13.81
C GLU A 33 15.62 6.33 -13.27
N MET A 34 14.29 6.39 -13.09
CA MET A 34 13.60 7.59 -12.61
C MET A 34 13.69 7.76 -11.10
N VAL A 35 13.74 6.64 -10.37
CA VAL A 35 13.75 6.57 -8.91
C VAL A 35 14.66 5.44 -8.43
N SER A 36 15.08 5.50 -7.17
CA SER A 36 15.82 4.43 -6.49
C SER A 36 15.15 4.03 -5.18
N VAL A 37 15.25 2.75 -4.83
CA VAL A 37 14.69 2.22 -3.57
C VAL A 37 15.60 2.59 -2.42
N VAL A 38 15.06 3.28 -1.42
CA VAL A 38 15.79 3.63 -0.19
C VAL A 38 15.48 2.65 0.93
N ALA A 39 14.21 2.28 1.10
CA ALA A 39 13.74 1.37 2.14
C ALA A 39 12.40 0.74 1.76
N HIS A 40 12.06 -0.37 2.40
CA HIS A 40 10.74 -0.99 2.32
C HIS A 40 10.06 -0.97 3.68
N LEU A 41 8.89 -0.35 3.76
CA LEU A 41 8.12 -0.21 5.00
C LEU A 41 6.98 -1.22 5.01
N ARG A 42 6.85 -1.94 6.12
CA ARG A 42 5.71 -2.83 6.37
C ARG A 42 4.88 -2.24 7.51
N PRO A 43 3.61 -1.90 7.29
CA PRO A 43 2.79 -1.39 8.39
C PRO A 43 2.54 -2.49 9.43
N VAL A 44 2.25 -2.07 10.66
CA VAL A 44 1.89 -2.96 11.79
C VAL A 44 0.43 -2.78 12.17
N LEU A 45 -0.02 -1.52 12.19
CA LEU A 45 -1.36 -1.05 12.47
C LEU A 45 -1.68 0.10 11.51
N THR A 46 -2.91 0.17 11.02
CA THR A 46 -3.44 1.29 10.24
C THR A 46 -4.71 1.84 10.89
N PHE A 47 -4.90 3.15 10.78
CA PHE A 47 -6.13 3.83 11.18
C PHE A 47 -6.73 4.54 9.97
N LYS A 48 -8.02 4.31 9.72
CA LYS A 48 -8.79 4.92 8.62
C LYS A 48 -9.92 5.77 9.21
N ALA A 49 -9.91 7.07 8.95
CA ALA A 49 -10.94 8.01 9.42
C ALA A 49 -12.14 8.06 8.47
#